data_AF-A0A809R9V9-F1
#
_entry.id   AF-A0A809R9V9-F1
#
_cell.length_a   1.000
_cell.length_b   1.000
_cell.length_c   1.000
_cell.angle_alpha   90.00
_cell.angle_beta   90.00
_cell.angle_gamma   90.00
#
_symmetry.space_group_name_H-M   'P 1'
#
loop_
_entity.id
_entity.type
_entity.pdbx_description
1 polymer ?
#
loop_
_entity_poly.entity_id
_entity_poly.type
_entity_poly.pdbx_seq_one_letter_code
_entity_poly.pdbx_strand_id
1 'polypeptide(L)'
;MPSEQQFFQEDEAEQILLLAARRSASGAMSREQLLAAAAEAGISPEAVQEAETEYRERSAEVKERLHYDKHVKHEFWTHLSTYLLVNTGLVFLDLRGDGGLDWAYWPVIGWGLGMIAHAWMTFAKGSDDYEKEFRRWRAKKSLRESGVIDDVAAGIIAGVGLGSLGTTLSEDALNRSSRAARRALRQERKAHIEQRKMEAIEHLRAKTGLSLPEAKQVVEEYLEEMEE
;
A
#
# COMPACT_ATOMS: atom_id res chain seq x y z
N MET A 1 -37.24 48.36 -8.79
CA MET A 1 -35.90 48.05 -8.25
C MET A 1 -35.39 46.84 -9.01
N PRO A 2 -34.35 46.95 -9.85
CA PRO A 2 -33.74 45.76 -10.43
C PRO A 2 -33.11 44.96 -9.29
N SER A 3 -33.47 43.69 -9.16
CA SER A 3 -32.82 42.75 -8.24
C SER A 3 -31.32 42.71 -8.55
N GLU A 4 -30.47 43.07 -7.58
CA GLU A 4 -29.02 42.86 -7.72
C GLU A 4 -28.78 41.38 -8.02
N GLN A 5 -28.22 41.07 -9.19
CA GLN A 5 -27.78 39.73 -9.51
C GLN A 5 -26.64 39.38 -8.55
N GLN A 6 -26.92 38.47 -7.61
CA GLN A 6 -25.91 37.99 -6.67
C GLN A 6 -24.99 37.01 -7.41
N PHE A 7 -23.72 37.37 -7.53
CA PHE A 7 -22.68 36.50 -8.10
C PHE A 7 -22.11 35.62 -7.00
N PHE A 8 -22.02 34.32 -7.26
CA PHE A 8 -21.39 33.34 -6.37
C PHE A 8 -20.00 32.98 -6.90
N GLN A 9 -19.07 32.73 -5.98
CA GLN A 9 -17.78 32.14 -6.35
C GLN A 9 -17.99 30.69 -6.80
N GLU A 10 -17.08 30.18 -7.63
CA GLU A 10 -17.17 28.83 -8.21
C GLU A 10 -17.34 27.76 -7.11
N ASP A 11 -16.49 27.79 -6.08
CA ASP A 11 -16.53 26.87 -4.93
C ASP A 11 -17.84 26.94 -4.13
N GLU A 12 -18.44 28.14 -4.03
CA GLU A 12 -19.67 28.38 -3.28
C GLU A 12 -20.89 27.88 -4.07
N ALA A 13 -20.91 28.16 -5.38
CA ALA A 13 -21.92 27.66 -6.29
C ALA A 13 -21.93 26.11 -6.33
N GLU A 14 -20.75 25.49 -6.39
CA GLU A 14 -20.61 24.03 -6.38
C GLU A 14 -21.20 23.43 -5.09
N GLN A 15 -20.83 23.95 -3.91
CA GLN A 15 -21.32 23.43 -2.63
C GLN A 15 -22.83 23.60 -2.49
N ILE A 16 -23.39 24.73 -2.92
CA ILE A 16 -24.84 24.97 -2.88
C ILE A 16 -25.57 23.97 -3.78
N LEU A 17 -25.08 23.77 -5.01
CA LEU A 17 -25.65 22.80 -5.95
C LEU A 17 -25.56 21.37 -5.42
N LEU A 18 -24.41 20.98 -4.86
CA LEU A 18 -24.19 19.65 -4.29
C LEU A 18 -25.09 19.39 -3.08
N LEU A 19 -25.29 20.39 -2.22
CA LEU A 19 -26.19 20.29 -1.07
C LEU A 19 -27.66 20.21 -1.50
N ALA A 20 -28.07 20.99 -2.51
CA ALA A 20 -29.41 20.96 -3.07
C ALA A 20 -29.70 19.61 -3.74
N ALA A 21 -28.76 19.10 -4.54
CA ALA A 21 -28.85 17.79 -5.19
C ALA A 21 -28.98 16.67 -4.14
N ARG A 22 -28.19 16.69 -3.07
CA ARG A 22 -28.26 15.67 -1.99
C ARG A 22 -29.60 15.68 -1.25
N ARG A 23 -30.26 16.83 -1.14
CA ARG A 23 -31.60 16.94 -0.53
C ARG A 23 -32.71 16.49 -1.48
N SER A 24 -32.53 16.69 -2.79
CA SER A 24 -33.50 16.29 -3.80
C SER A 24 -33.38 14.83 -4.22
N ALA A 25 -32.18 14.25 -4.16
CA ALA A 25 -31.93 12.86 -4.52
C ALA A 25 -32.38 11.92 -3.41
N SER A 26 -33.45 11.16 -3.65
CA SER A 26 -34.05 10.24 -2.68
C SER A 26 -33.33 8.88 -2.54
N GLY A 27 -32.15 8.71 -3.14
CA GLY A 27 -31.41 7.45 -3.14
C GLY A 27 -30.32 7.39 -4.20
N ALA A 28 -29.80 6.19 -4.48
CA ALA A 28 -28.86 5.96 -5.57
C ALA A 28 -29.55 6.21 -6.92
N MET A 29 -28.91 7.01 -7.79
CA MET A 29 -29.40 7.32 -9.12
C MET A 29 -28.85 6.30 -10.13
N SER A 30 -29.70 5.77 -11.01
CA SER A 30 -29.22 4.92 -12.11
C SER A 30 -28.40 5.74 -13.11
N ARG A 31 -27.53 5.10 -13.89
CA ARG A 31 -26.74 5.79 -14.93
C ARG A 31 -27.62 6.49 -15.96
N GLU A 32 -28.77 5.90 -16.27
CA GLU A 32 -29.76 6.49 -17.19
C GLU A 32 -30.36 7.78 -16.63
N GLN A 33 -30.71 7.78 -15.33
CA GLN A 33 -31.21 8.97 -14.65
C GLN A 33 -30.13 10.06 -14.53
N LEU A 34 -28.87 9.68 -14.31
CA LEU A 34 -27.74 10.60 -14.30
C LEU A 34 -27.59 11.30 -15.66
N LEU A 35 -27.64 10.54 -16.75
CA LEU A 35 -27.55 11.08 -18.11
C LEU A 35 -28.75 11.96 -18.47
N ALA A 36 -29.96 11.60 -18.04
CA ALA A 36 -31.15 12.42 -18.26
C ALA A 36 -31.06 13.77 -17.54
N ALA A 37 -30.60 13.78 -16.28
CA ALA A 37 -30.39 15.01 -15.51
C ALA A 37 -29.25 15.87 -16.09
N ALA A 38 -28.17 15.23 -16.54
CA ALA A 38 -27.07 15.92 -17.23
C ALA A 38 -27.54 16.58 -18.53
N ALA A 39 -28.37 15.88 -19.33
CA ALA A 39 -28.95 16.42 -20.54
C ALA A 39 -29.85 17.64 -20.27
N GLU A 40 -30.64 17.61 -19.20
CA GLU A 40 -31.46 18.76 -18.77
C GLU A 40 -30.61 19.97 -18.37
N ALA A 41 -29.45 19.73 -17.75
CA ALA A 41 -28.46 20.75 -17.42
C ALA A 41 -27.58 21.20 -18.62
N GLY A 42 -27.77 20.63 -19.81
CA GLY A 42 -26.97 20.93 -21.01
C GLY A 42 -25.57 20.33 -21.02
N ILE A 43 -25.30 19.34 -20.15
CA ILE A 43 -24.03 18.61 -20.08
C ILE A 43 -24.10 17.43 -21.07
N SER A 44 -23.06 17.29 -21.91
CA SER A 44 -23.04 16.22 -22.92
C SER A 44 -22.77 14.84 -22.29
N PRO A 45 -23.27 13.73 -22.89
CA PRO A 45 -22.99 12.37 -22.42
C PRO A 45 -21.49 12.05 -22.36
N GLU A 46 -20.69 12.63 -23.26
CA GLU A 46 -19.23 12.48 -23.29
C GLU A 46 -18.58 13.14 -22.07
N ALA A 47 -19.00 14.35 -21.71
CA ALA A 47 -18.52 15.04 -20.52
C ALA A 47 -18.87 14.27 -19.23
N VAL A 48 -20.07 13.66 -19.17
CA VAL A 48 -20.44 12.78 -18.05
C VAL A 48 -19.56 11.54 -18.01
N GLN A 49 -19.24 10.93 -19.15
CA GLN A 49 -18.38 9.75 -19.21
C GLN A 49 -16.94 10.06 -18.80
N GLU A 50 -16.41 11.21 -19.20
CA GLU A 50 -15.10 11.70 -18.78
C GLU A 50 -15.09 11.91 -17.25
N ALA A 51 -16.07 12.63 -16.72
CA ALA A 51 -16.22 12.86 -15.28
C ALA A 51 -16.42 11.56 -14.48
N GLU A 52 -17.18 10.58 -14.99
CA GLU A 52 -17.31 9.27 -14.37
C GLU A 52 -15.96 8.54 -14.29
N THR A 53 -15.15 8.66 -15.35
CA THR A 53 -13.85 7.99 -15.43
C THR A 53 -12.87 8.63 -14.45
N GLU A 54 -12.80 9.96 -14.43
CA GLU A 54 -12.03 10.71 -13.43
C GLU A 54 -12.51 10.42 -12.00
N TYR A 55 -13.84 10.39 -11.76
CA TYR A 55 -14.39 10.06 -10.46
C TYR A 55 -14.07 8.63 -10.04
N ARG A 56 -14.09 7.66 -10.97
CA ARG A 56 -13.69 6.27 -10.70
C ARG A 56 -12.22 6.19 -10.31
N GLU A 57 -11.35 6.92 -10.99
CA GLU A 57 -9.91 6.99 -10.67
C GLU A 57 -9.68 7.62 -9.29
N ARG A 58 -10.25 8.81 -9.03
CA ARG A 58 -10.17 9.46 -7.71
C ARG A 58 -10.76 8.60 -6.60
N SER A 59 -11.91 7.96 -6.85
CA SER A 59 -12.57 7.07 -5.90
C SER A 59 -11.78 5.78 -5.65
N ALA A 60 -11.05 5.27 -6.65
CA ALA A 60 -10.18 4.12 -6.49
C ALA A 60 -9.05 4.44 -5.51
N GLU A 61 -8.39 5.60 -5.67
CA GLU A 61 -7.36 6.04 -4.73
C GLU A 61 -7.91 6.22 -3.30
N VAL A 62 -9.08 6.86 -3.15
CA VAL A 62 -9.72 7.01 -1.84
C VAL A 62 -10.02 5.65 -1.21
N LYS A 63 -10.52 4.69 -2.00
CA LYS A 63 -10.75 3.31 -1.51
C LYS A 63 -9.45 2.63 -1.09
N GLU A 64 -8.36 2.83 -1.83
CA GLU A 64 -7.04 2.29 -1.47
C GLU A 64 -6.51 2.89 -0.17
N ARG A 65 -6.64 4.20 0.02
CA ARG A 65 -6.29 4.87 1.29
C ARG A 65 -7.14 4.35 2.46
N LEU A 66 -8.44 4.15 2.25
CA LEU A 66 -9.31 3.55 3.27
C LEU A 66 -8.93 2.10 3.59
N HIS A 67 -8.50 1.34 2.59
CA HIS A 67 -8.05 -0.03 2.78
C HIS A 67 -6.74 -0.06 3.58
N TYR A 68 -5.78 0.77 3.21
CA TYR A 68 -4.52 0.95 3.94
C TYR A 68 -4.77 1.37 5.39
N ASP A 69 -5.61 2.40 5.62
CA ASP A 69 -5.97 2.87 6.95
C ASP A 69 -6.54 1.76 7.84
N LYS A 70 -7.39 0.89 7.28
CA LYS A 70 -7.95 -0.24 8.02
C LYS A 70 -6.87 -1.26 8.37
N HIS A 71 -5.97 -1.55 7.43
CA HIS A 71 -4.86 -2.47 7.63
C HIS A 71 -3.95 -2.02 8.76
N VAL A 72 -3.37 -0.81 8.67
CA VAL A 72 -2.42 -0.30 9.67
C VAL A 72 -3.04 -0.14 11.06
N LYS A 73 -4.32 0.22 11.12
CA LYS A 73 -5.04 0.29 12.41
C LYS A 73 -5.24 -1.09 13.01
N HIS A 74 -5.61 -2.08 12.20
CA HIS A 74 -5.78 -3.45 12.67
C HIS A 74 -4.48 -4.00 13.25
N GLU A 75 -3.35 -3.79 12.54
CA GLU A 75 -2.03 -4.16 13.03
C GLU A 75 -1.68 -3.45 14.33
N PHE A 76 -1.90 -2.12 14.40
CA PHE A 76 -1.68 -1.36 15.64
C PHE A 76 -2.47 -1.93 16.83
N TRP A 77 -3.76 -2.24 16.65
CA TRP A 77 -4.59 -2.81 17.73
C TRP A 77 -4.14 -4.20 18.16
N THR A 78 -3.68 -5.02 17.23
CA THR A 78 -3.09 -6.34 17.53
C THR A 78 -1.82 -6.19 18.39
N HIS A 79 -0.93 -5.26 18.03
CA HIS A 79 0.28 -4.99 18.82
C HIS A 79 -0.07 -4.39 20.20
N LEU A 80 -1.01 -3.44 20.24
CA LEU A 80 -1.45 -2.81 21.48
C LEU A 80 -2.10 -3.82 22.43
N SER A 81 -2.95 -4.73 21.92
CA SER A 81 -3.57 -5.77 22.75
C SER A 81 -2.52 -6.72 23.33
N THR A 82 -1.53 -7.12 22.53
CA THR A 82 -0.40 -7.95 22.98
C THR A 82 0.42 -7.22 24.04
N TYR A 83 0.76 -5.95 23.79
CA TYR A 83 1.46 -5.09 24.74
C TYR A 83 0.71 -5.01 26.08
N LEU A 84 -0.61 -4.75 26.06
CA LEU A 84 -1.41 -4.66 27.28
C LEU A 84 -1.48 -6.00 28.02
N LEU A 85 -1.69 -7.10 27.30
CA LEU A 85 -1.78 -8.45 27.89
C LEU A 85 -0.46 -8.83 28.59
N VAL A 86 0.66 -8.68 27.87
CA VAL A 86 1.99 -9.03 28.40
C VAL A 86 2.34 -8.15 29.58
N ASN A 87 2.23 -6.82 29.45
CA ASN A 87 2.60 -5.91 30.53
C ASN A 87 1.70 -6.05 31.76
N THR A 88 0.40 -6.31 31.59
CA THR A 88 -0.49 -6.62 32.72
C THR A 88 -0.02 -7.88 33.45
N GLY A 89 0.40 -8.91 32.71
CA GLY A 89 0.99 -10.12 33.28
C GLY A 89 2.30 -9.85 34.02
N LEU A 90 3.21 -9.06 33.46
CA LEU A 90 4.48 -8.70 34.09
C LEU A 90 4.26 -7.91 35.39
N VAL A 91 3.39 -6.90 35.37
CA VAL A 91 3.03 -6.10 36.55
C VAL A 91 2.38 -6.98 37.62
N PHE A 92 1.49 -7.88 37.23
CA PHE A 92 0.86 -8.82 38.18
C PHE A 92 1.88 -9.75 38.84
N LEU A 93 2.87 -10.24 38.08
CA LEU A 93 3.94 -11.10 38.61
C LEU A 93 4.85 -10.33 39.57
N ASP A 94 5.21 -9.10 39.24
CA ASP A 94 6.04 -8.22 40.07
C ASP A 94 5.35 -7.94 41.42
N LEU A 95 4.07 -7.56 41.38
CA LEU A 95 3.27 -7.28 42.59
C LEU A 95 3.04 -8.51 43.47
N ARG A 96 3.07 -9.73 42.91
CA ARG A 96 2.84 -10.96 43.68
C ARG A 96 4.05 -11.36 44.53
N GLY A 97 5.26 -10.99 44.14
CA GLY A 97 6.48 -11.34 44.87
C GLY A 97 6.55 -10.61 46.21
N ASP A 98 6.74 -9.30 46.11
CA ASP A 98 7.22 -8.47 47.22
C ASP A 98 6.17 -7.40 47.59
N GLY A 99 5.11 -7.28 46.79
CA GLY A 99 4.13 -6.18 46.84
C GLY A 99 4.62 -4.88 46.16
N GLY A 100 5.86 -4.88 45.65
CA GLY A 100 6.51 -3.75 44.97
C GLY A 100 6.42 -3.83 43.44
N LEU A 101 6.83 -2.74 42.79
CA LEU A 101 6.95 -2.59 41.33
C LEU A 101 8.43 -2.37 41.00
N ASP A 102 9.23 -3.42 41.10
CA ASP A 102 10.69 -3.32 41.11
C ASP A 102 11.32 -3.44 39.71
N TRP A 103 10.71 -4.21 38.81
CA TRP A 103 11.27 -4.43 37.46
C TRP A 103 10.27 -4.28 36.32
N ALA A 104 8.97 -4.47 36.54
CA ALA A 104 7.98 -4.44 35.45
C ALA A 104 7.79 -3.04 34.85
N TYR A 105 8.17 -1.97 35.56
CA TYR A 105 8.09 -0.61 35.02
C TYR A 105 9.04 -0.36 33.84
N TRP A 106 10.20 -1.05 33.79
CA TRP A 106 11.17 -0.89 32.70
C TRP A 106 10.61 -1.35 31.34
N PRO A 107 10.07 -2.58 31.18
CA PRO A 107 9.45 -2.98 29.91
C PRO A 107 8.19 -2.18 29.60
N VAL A 108 7.38 -1.80 30.61
CA VAL A 108 6.19 -0.96 30.40
C VAL A 108 6.58 0.38 29.79
N ILE A 109 7.55 1.09 30.37
CA ILE A 109 7.95 2.40 29.86
C ILE A 109 8.71 2.25 28.54
N GLY A 110 9.67 1.32 28.48
CA GLY A 110 10.50 1.10 27.29
C GLY A 110 9.67 0.74 26.06
N TRP A 111 8.82 -0.28 26.14
CA TRP A 111 7.95 -0.68 25.03
C TRP A 111 6.79 0.30 24.84
N GLY A 112 6.31 0.93 25.91
CA GLY A 112 5.25 1.95 25.85
C GLY A 112 5.63 3.14 24.99
N LEU A 113 6.88 3.59 25.03
CA LEU A 113 7.39 4.64 24.13
C LEU A 113 7.33 4.21 22.65
N GLY A 114 7.70 2.95 22.36
CA GLY A 114 7.56 2.38 21.02
C GLY A 114 6.10 2.35 20.54
N MET A 115 5.17 1.99 21.42
CA MET A 115 3.74 1.99 21.11
C MET A 115 3.20 3.39 20.82
N ILE A 116 3.68 4.43 21.52
CA ILE A 116 3.30 5.82 21.26
C ILE A 116 3.82 6.27 19.90
N ALA A 117 5.09 5.97 19.58
CA ALA A 117 5.66 6.28 18.27
C ALA A 117 4.89 5.58 17.13
N HIS A 118 4.56 4.29 17.31
CA HIS A 118 3.77 3.54 16.35
C HIS A 118 2.36 4.14 16.18
N ALA A 119 1.69 4.53 17.28
CA ALA A 119 0.40 5.20 17.23
C ALA A 119 0.46 6.51 16.43
N TRP A 120 1.53 7.30 16.62
CA TRP A 120 1.72 8.54 15.88
C TRP A 120 1.76 8.27 14.37
N MET A 121 2.55 7.29 13.94
CA MET A 121 2.67 6.92 12.52
C MET A 121 1.35 6.36 11.95
N THR A 122 0.58 5.60 12.74
CA THR A 122 -0.70 5.02 12.30
C THR A 122 -1.83 6.05 12.20
N PHE A 123 -1.90 7.03 13.11
CA PHE A 123 -3.05 7.93 13.24
C PHE A 123 -2.79 9.37 12.74
N ALA A 124 -1.55 9.80 12.55
CA ALA A 124 -1.21 11.12 12.01
C ALA A 124 -1.42 11.19 10.49
N LYS A 125 -2.69 11.21 10.08
CA LYS A 125 -3.10 11.36 8.68
C LYS A 125 -2.61 12.67 8.08
N GLY A 126 -2.11 12.61 6.85
CA GLY A 126 -1.62 13.78 6.12
C GLY A 126 -0.24 14.26 6.54
N SER A 127 0.46 13.52 7.40
CA SER A 127 1.90 13.71 7.61
C SER A 127 2.68 13.21 6.39
N ASP A 128 3.88 13.77 6.18
CA ASP A 128 4.80 13.31 5.14
C ASP A 128 5.14 11.82 5.29
N ASP A 129 5.24 11.35 6.54
CA ASP A 129 5.47 9.93 6.86
C ASP A 129 4.30 9.05 6.42
N TYR A 130 3.05 9.46 6.70
CA TYR A 130 1.86 8.74 6.24
C TYR A 130 1.84 8.62 4.71
N GLU A 131 2.10 9.71 4.00
CA GLU A 131 2.07 9.69 2.54
C GLU A 131 3.18 8.80 1.97
N LYS A 132 4.37 8.85 2.57
CA LYS A 132 5.50 7.98 2.19
C LYS A 132 5.17 6.50 2.39
N GLU A 133 4.60 6.14 3.53
CA GLU A 133 4.23 4.76 3.83
C GLU A 133 3.06 4.26 2.97
N PHE A 134 2.06 5.11 2.71
CA PHE A 134 0.99 4.78 1.78
C PHE A 134 1.51 4.53 0.37
N ARG A 135 2.42 5.38 -0.14
CA ARG A 135 3.06 5.18 -1.46
C ARG A 135 3.86 3.88 -1.52
N ARG A 136 4.63 3.57 -0.46
CA ARG A 136 5.37 2.31 -0.34
C ARG A 136 4.44 1.10 -0.34
N TRP A 137 3.41 1.12 0.49
CA TRP A 137 2.39 0.06 0.56
C TRP A 137 1.71 -0.17 -0.80
N ARG A 138 1.32 0.92 -1.48
CA ARG A 138 0.69 0.86 -2.81
C ARG A 138 1.64 0.26 -3.86
N ALA A 139 2.92 0.60 -3.79
CA ALA A 139 3.93 0.07 -4.71
C ALA A 139 4.18 -1.43 -4.48
N LYS A 140 4.37 -1.87 -3.23
CA LYS A 140 4.49 -3.30 -2.90
C LYS A 140 3.27 -4.09 -3.34
N LYS A 141 2.06 -3.57 -3.08
CA LYS A 141 0.80 -4.15 -3.57
C LYS A 141 0.81 -4.30 -5.10
N SER A 142 1.28 -3.30 -5.82
CA SER A 142 1.38 -3.35 -7.29
C SER A 142 2.37 -4.41 -7.80
N LEU A 143 3.49 -4.64 -7.11
CA LEU A 143 4.41 -5.72 -7.45
C LEU A 143 3.73 -7.07 -7.28
N ARG A 144 3.09 -7.28 -6.14
CA ARG A 144 2.36 -8.51 -5.82
C ARG A 144 1.21 -8.80 -6.78
N GLU A 145 0.50 -7.78 -7.24
CA GLU A 145 -0.57 -7.93 -8.22
C GLU A 145 -0.05 -8.19 -9.64
N SER A 146 1.10 -7.63 -9.99
CA SER A 146 1.66 -7.76 -11.35
C SER A 146 2.42 -9.08 -11.55
N GLY A 147 2.94 -9.67 -10.48
CA GLY A 147 3.72 -10.91 -10.54
C GLY A 147 5.01 -10.80 -11.36
N VAL A 148 5.46 -9.57 -11.66
CA VAL A 148 6.60 -9.29 -12.55
C VAL A 148 7.92 -9.80 -11.99
N ILE A 149 8.01 -10.06 -10.68
CA ILE A 149 9.22 -10.56 -10.02
C ILE A 149 8.95 -11.79 -9.15
N ASP A 150 7.80 -12.44 -9.29
CA ASP A 150 7.46 -13.63 -8.50
C ASP A 150 8.39 -14.80 -8.82
N ASP A 151 8.88 -14.88 -10.06
CA ASP A 151 9.91 -15.84 -10.48
C ASP A 151 11.24 -15.64 -9.76
N VAL A 152 11.63 -14.38 -9.56
CA VAL A 152 12.83 -14.01 -8.81
C VAL A 152 12.64 -14.31 -7.32
N ALA A 153 11.48 -13.92 -6.74
CA ALA A 153 11.15 -14.16 -5.35
C ALA A 153 11.08 -15.67 -5.02
N ALA A 154 10.43 -16.48 -5.86
CA ALA A 154 10.37 -17.93 -5.70
C ALA A 154 11.77 -18.58 -5.76
N GLY A 155 12.68 -18.04 -6.57
CA GLY A 155 14.07 -18.48 -6.64
C GLY A 155 14.90 -18.17 -5.39
N ILE A 156 14.49 -17.20 -4.57
CA ILE A 156 15.09 -16.87 -3.27
C ILE A 156 14.53 -17.81 -2.19
N ILE A 157 13.19 -17.89 -2.05
CA ILE A 157 12.48 -18.72 -1.04
C ILE A 157 12.89 -20.19 -1.08
N ALA A 158 13.05 -20.76 -2.27
CA ALA A 158 13.27 -22.19 -2.40
C ALA A 158 14.60 -22.65 -1.77
N GLY A 159 15.52 -21.76 -1.39
CA GLY A 159 16.89 -22.10 -0.99
C GLY A 159 17.70 -22.79 -2.11
N VAL A 160 17.03 -23.13 -3.21
CA VAL A 160 17.58 -23.56 -4.49
C VAL A 160 18.11 -22.31 -5.16
N GLY A 161 19.26 -21.80 -4.72
CA GLY A 161 19.79 -20.52 -5.19
C GLY A 161 19.58 -20.34 -6.70
N LEU A 162 18.59 -19.53 -7.07
CA LEU A 162 18.25 -19.17 -8.46
C LEU A 162 18.22 -20.34 -9.48
N GLY A 163 17.82 -21.55 -9.06
CA GLY A 163 18.18 -22.77 -9.79
C GLY A 163 17.08 -23.58 -10.47
N SER A 164 15.78 -23.32 -10.26
CA SER A 164 14.75 -24.31 -10.62
C SER A 164 13.48 -23.76 -11.28
N LEU A 165 13.54 -22.63 -11.99
CA LEU A 165 12.48 -22.29 -12.94
C LEU A 165 12.86 -22.80 -14.33
N GLY A 166 12.41 -24.02 -14.61
CA GLY A 166 12.53 -24.68 -15.91
C GLY A 166 13.66 -25.69 -15.98
N THR A 167 13.29 -26.98 -16.07
CA THR A 167 14.11 -28.19 -16.17
C THR A 167 14.62 -28.75 -14.84
N THR A 168 14.21 -29.98 -14.57
CA THR A 168 14.87 -30.91 -13.65
C THR A 168 16.26 -31.26 -14.20
N LEU A 169 17.17 -30.29 -14.24
CA LEU A 169 18.59 -30.58 -14.39
C LEU A 169 19.12 -30.94 -13.01
N SER A 170 19.09 -32.25 -12.74
CA SER A 170 19.69 -32.90 -11.58
C SER A 170 21.02 -32.26 -11.19
N GLU A 171 21.25 -32.08 -9.89
CA GLU A 171 22.54 -31.69 -9.28
C GLU A 171 23.76 -32.36 -9.96
N ASP A 172 23.58 -33.58 -10.48
CA ASP A 172 24.56 -34.35 -11.21
C ASP A 172 25.02 -33.75 -12.56
N ALA A 173 24.17 -32.98 -13.25
CA ALA A 173 24.50 -32.30 -14.50
C ALA A 173 25.35 -31.04 -14.23
N LEU A 174 25.03 -30.32 -13.15
CA LEU A 174 25.79 -29.17 -12.65
C LEU A 174 27.15 -29.60 -12.11
N ASN A 175 27.24 -30.74 -11.43
CA ASN A 175 28.50 -31.26 -10.89
C ASN A 175 29.49 -31.67 -12.00
N ARG A 176 28.99 -32.21 -13.12
CA ARG A 176 29.81 -32.58 -14.30
C ARG A 176 30.18 -31.42 -15.22
N SER A 177 29.58 -30.25 -15.05
CA SER A 177 29.86 -29.06 -15.86
C SER A 177 31.21 -28.41 -15.49
N SER A 178 31.95 -27.95 -16.51
CA SER A 178 33.25 -27.29 -16.32
C SER A 178 33.11 -25.98 -15.54
N ARG A 179 34.21 -25.51 -14.91
CA ARG A 179 34.22 -24.19 -14.21
C ARG A 179 33.76 -23.04 -15.11
N ALA A 180 33.98 -23.13 -16.42
CA ALA A 180 33.53 -22.15 -17.41
C ALA A 180 32.00 -22.19 -17.61
N ALA A 181 31.41 -23.39 -17.74
CA ALA A 181 29.96 -23.55 -17.86
C ALA A 181 29.22 -23.03 -16.62
N ARG A 182 29.75 -23.28 -15.41
CA ARG A 182 29.20 -22.73 -14.17
C ARG A 182 29.26 -21.20 -14.11
N ARG A 183 30.29 -20.58 -14.69
CA ARG A 183 30.43 -19.12 -14.75
C ARG A 183 29.46 -18.49 -15.74
N ALA A 184 29.32 -19.08 -16.93
CA ALA A 184 28.37 -18.63 -17.96
C ALA A 184 26.93 -18.68 -17.42
N LEU A 185 26.52 -19.81 -16.84
CA LEU A 185 25.20 -19.95 -16.25
C LEU A 185 24.95 -18.95 -15.10
N ARG A 186 25.96 -18.68 -14.26
CA ARG A 186 25.85 -17.64 -13.22
C ARG A 186 25.69 -16.24 -13.81
N GLN A 187 26.35 -15.93 -14.92
CA GLN A 187 26.21 -14.64 -15.60
C GLN A 187 24.84 -14.49 -16.24
N GLU A 188 24.34 -15.52 -16.94
CA GLU A 188 22.99 -15.53 -17.52
C GLU A 188 21.92 -15.34 -16.44
N ARG A 189 22.04 -16.03 -15.31
CA ARG A 189 21.12 -15.84 -14.17
C ARG A 189 21.17 -14.44 -13.60
N LYS A 190 22.37 -13.89 -13.40
CA LYS A 190 22.49 -12.50 -12.93
C LYS A 190 21.84 -11.54 -13.91
N ALA A 191 22.06 -11.70 -15.21
CA ALA A 191 21.44 -10.87 -16.23
C ALA A 191 19.90 -10.98 -16.21
N HIS A 192 19.36 -12.19 -16.08
CA HIS A 192 17.92 -12.42 -15.96
C HIS A 192 17.32 -11.71 -14.74
N ILE A 193 17.94 -11.84 -13.56
CA ILE A 193 17.48 -11.16 -12.34
C ILE A 193 17.48 -9.65 -12.53
N GLU A 194 18.57 -9.09 -13.02
CA GLU A 194 18.69 -7.64 -13.26
C GLU A 194 17.64 -7.17 -14.27
N GLN A 195 17.35 -7.97 -15.31
CA GLN A 195 16.29 -7.68 -16.26
C GLN A 195 14.92 -7.64 -15.58
N ARG A 196 14.56 -8.66 -14.78
CA ARG A 196 13.26 -8.73 -14.09
C ARG A 196 13.12 -7.61 -13.04
N LYS A 197 14.20 -7.29 -12.32
CA LYS A 197 14.26 -6.12 -11.43
C LYS A 197 13.99 -4.83 -12.19
N MET A 198 14.61 -4.63 -13.36
CA MET A 198 14.37 -3.45 -14.19
C MET A 198 12.94 -3.38 -14.72
N GLU A 199 12.37 -4.50 -15.17
CA GLU A 199 10.96 -4.59 -15.59
C GLU A 199 10.01 -4.20 -14.45
N ALA A 200 10.26 -4.68 -13.23
CA ALA A 200 9.48 -4.30 -12.05
C ALA A 200 9.61 -2.81 -11.71
N ILE A 201 10.83 -2.25 -11.78
CA ILE A 201 11.07 -0.83 -11.56
C ILE A 201 10.29 0.02 -12.58
N GLU A 202 10.35 -0.33 -13.86
CA GLU A 202 9.63 0.38 -14.91
C GLU A 202 8.11 0.29 -14.73
N HIS A 203 7.61 -0.91 -14.41
CA HIS A 203 6.20 -1.14 -14.10
C HIS A 203 5.74 -0.25 -12.94
N LEU A 204 6.49 -0.21 -11.85
CA LEU A 204 6.18 0.62 -10.68
C LEU A 204 6.13 2.10 -11.03
N ARG A 205 7.14 2.59 -11.75
CA ARG A 205 7.20 4.00 -12.15
C ARG A 205 6.02 4.38 -13.03
N ALA A 206 5.64 3.52 -13.96
CA ALA A 206 4.49 3.76 -14.85
C ALA A 206 3.15 3.76 -14.09
N LYS A 207 2.96 2.85 -13.12
CA LYS A 207 1.68 2.68 -12.42
C LYS A 207 1.51 3.60 -11.21
N THR A 208 2.59 3.98 -10.53
CA THR A 208 2.54 4.73 -9.27
C THR A 208 3.17 6.12 -9.34
N GLY A 209 3.88 6.45 -10.42
CA GLY A 209 4.58 7.73 -10.57
C GLY A 209 5.84 7.88 -9.71
N LEU A 210 6.33 6.79 -9.07
CA LEU A 210 7.54 6.81 -8.24
C LEU A 210 8.78 7.27 -9.00
N SER A 211 9.72 7.89 -8.28
CA SER A 211 11.05 8.17 -8.83
C SER A 211 11.88 6.89 -8.98
N LEU A 212 12.92 6.92 -9.82
CA LEU A 212 13.84 5.79 -10.00
C LEU A 212 14.45 5.27 -8.68
N PRO A 213 14.99 6.12 -7.78
CA PRO A 213 15.56 5.63 -6.52
C PRO A 213 14.50 5.01 -5.60
N GLU A 214 13.30 5.58 -5.53
CA GLU A 214 12.22 5.03 -4.70
C GLU A 214 11.71 3.68 -5.24
N ALA A 215 11.52 3.56 -6.55
CA ALA A 215 11.11 2.31 -7.17
C ALA A 215 12.15 1.21 -7.00
N LYS A 216 13.45 1.53 -7.09
CA LYS A 216 14.55 0.61 -6.78
C LYS A 216 14.48 0.13 -5.33
N GLN A 217 14.30 1.06 -4.39
CA GLN A 217 14.20 0.74 -2.97
C GLN A 217 13.04 -0.23 -2.70
N VAL A 218 11.86 0.04 -3.26
CA VAL A 218 10.68 -0.82 -3.05
C VAL A 218 10.88 -2.22 -3.62
N VAL A 219 11.54 -2.36 -4.78
CA VAL A 219 11.82 -3.67 -5.37
C VAL A 219 12.79 -4.48 -4.52
N GLU A 220 13.86 -3.87 -4.02
CA GLU A 220 14.79 -4.56 -3.12
C GLU A 220 14.10 -4.95 -1.81
N GLU A 221 13.36 -4.03 -1.19
CA GLU A 221 12.61 -4.29 0.05
C GLU A 221 11.58 -5.42 -0.13
N TYR A 222 10.89 -5.48 -1.27
CA TYR A 222 9.96 -6.58 -1.58
C TYR A 222 10.67 -7.92 -1.73
N LEU A 223 11.88 -7.95 -2.28
CA LEU A 223 12.65 -9.18 -2.42
C LEU A 223 13.25 -9.64 -1.08
N GLU A 224 13.66 -8.70 -0.22
CA GLU A 224 14.13 -8.96 1.14
C GLU A 224 13.00 -9.53 2.01
N GLU A 225 11.78 -8.97 1.96
CA GLU A 225 10.60 -9.49 2.66
C GLU A 225 10.22 -10.92 2.26
N MET A 226 10.60 -11.34 1.05
CA MET A 226 10.34 -12.70 0.58
C MET A 226 11.46 -13.68 0.96
N GLU A 227 12.58 -13.20 1.52
CA GLU A 227 13.68 -14.04 2.03
C GLU A 227 13.48 -14.42 3.52
N GLU A 228 12.79 -13.57 4.29
CA GLU A 228 12.50 -13.76 5.74
C GLU A 228 11.37 -14.78 6.03
#